data_AF-A0A4W5NPY2-F1
#
_entry.id   AF-A0A4W5NPY2-F1
#
_cell.length_a   1.000
_cell.length_b   1.000
_cell.length_c   1.000
_cell.angle_alpha   90.00
_cell.angle_beta   90.00
_cell.angle_gamma   90.00
#
_symmetry.space_group_name_H-M   'P 1'
#
loop_
_entity.id
_entity.type
_entity.pdbx_description
1 polymer ?
#
loop_
_entity_poly.entity_id
_entity_poly.type
_entity_poly.pdbx_seq_one_letter_code
_entity_poly.pdbx_strand_id
1 'polypeptide(L)'
;KGRCLGTIYNSAYFDYWCHLPLVLHCRVEDISSLTAGLWFLHCKGVSQAQHSDPCPHTALRRALTTLHIYTFLQLMEAPLVSEASVEPSEVNVVHSHLQVPLLFLFSQPHTVALDRVTAQTLAWRLRGQVGLVLIHRSVPAEGSGGP
;
A
#
# COMPACT_ATOMS: atom_id res chain seq x y z
N LYS A 1 32.02 0.57 -8.41
CA LYS A 1 30.60 1.01 -8.48
C LYS A 1 29.90 0.53 -7.23
N GLY A 2 29.74 1.39 -6.22
CA GLY A 2 28.98 1.07 -5.01
C GLY A 2 27.50 0.92 -5.36
N ARG A 3 26.83 -0.07 -4.78
CA ARG A 3 25.38 -0.26 -4.86
C ARG A 3 24.82 0.24 -3.54
N CYS A 4 23.91 1.20 -3.58
CA CYS A 4 23.29 1.75 -2.38
C CYS A 4 21.82 1.35 -2.36
N LEU A 5 21.42 0.76 -1.24
CA LEU A 5 20.06 0.36 -0.93
C LEU A 5 19.50 1.45 -0.02
N GLY A 6 18.40 2.10 -0.42
CA GLY A 6 17.64 2.98 0.46
C GLY A 6 16.50 2.22 1.09
N THR A 7 16.41 2.22 2.41
CA THR A 7 15.20 1.77 3.13
C THR A 7 14.58 2.96 3.86
N ILE A 8 13.25 2.99 3.87
CA ILE A 8 12.49 4.02 4.59
C ILE A 8 11.72 3.35 5.73
N TYR A 9 11.99 3.80 6.95
CA TYR A 9 11.26 3.39 8.15
C TYR A 9 10.29 4.51 8.55
N ASN A 10 8.99 4.19 8.57
CA ASN A 10 7.95 4.97 9.22
C ASN A 10 8.03 6.50 8.98
N SER A 11 7.90 6.89 7.70
CA SER A 11 7.86 8.29 7.17
C SER A 11 9.14 9.14 7.35
N ALA A 12 10.06 8.83 8.27
CA ALA A 12 11.09 9.81 8.68
C ALA A 12 12.56 9.38 8.69
N TYR A 13 12.93 8.15 8.31
CA TYR A 13 14.34 7.75 8.29
C TYR A 13 14.76 7.13 6.95
N PHE A 14 15.62 7.83 6.20
CA PHE A 14 16.36 7.28 5.07
C PHE A 14 17.64 6.68 5.61
N ASP A 15 17.76 5.36 5.51
CA ASP A 15 19.02 4.70 5.79
C ASP A 15 19.67 4.26 4.48
N TYR A 16 20.85 4.80 4.20
CA TYR A 16 21.63 4.49 3.00
C TYR A 16 22.68 3.46 3.35
N TRP A 17 22.34 2.19 3.17
CA TRP A 17 23.29 1.11 3.41
C TRP A 17 24.03 0.78 2.11
N CYS A 18 25.29 1.21 2.01
CA CYS A 18 26.18 0.82 0.91
C CYS A 18 27.14 -0.33 1.32
N HIS A 19 26.92 -0.97 2.49
CA HIS A 19 27.73 -2.10 2.99
C HIS A 19 26.92 -3.40 3.15
N LEU A 20 27.50 -4.49 2.66
CA LEU A 20 26.94 -5.82 2.39
C LEU A 20 26.30 -6.63 3.57
N PRO A 21 26.55 -6.43 4.89
CA PRO A 21 26.14 -7.42 5.89
C PRO A 21 24.64 -7.43 6.27
N LEU A 22 23.92 -6.30 6.17
CA LEU A 22 22.53 -6.21 6.66
C LEU A 22 21.48 -6.66 5.64
N VAL A 23 21.90 -6.89 4.39
CA VAL A 23 21.05 -7.42 3.31
C VAL A 23 20.47 -8.80 3.67
N LEU A 24 21.11 -9.56 4.56
CA LEU A 24 20.61 -10.87 4.99
C LEU A 24 19.34 -10.79 5.86
N HIS A 25 19.10 -9.66 6.55
CA HIS A 25 17.96 -9.52 7.47
C HIS A 25 16.68 -9.04 6.75
N CYS A 26 16.85 -8.34 5.63
CA CYS A 26 15.77 -8.03 4.70
C CYS A 26 15.83 -9.06 3.58
N ARG A 27 15.07 -10.16 3.68
CA ARG A 27 15.00 -11.21 2.64
C ARG A 27 14.40 -10.64 1.34
N VAL A 28 15.18 -9.85 0.62
CA VAL A 28 14.88 -9.33 -0.71
C VAL A 28 15.41 -10.39 -1.67
N GLU A 29 14.54 -11.32 -2.05
CA GLU A 29 14.87 -12.33 -3.04
C GLU A 29 15.01 -11.64 -4.41
N ASP A 30 16.15 -11.87 -5.06
CA ASP A 30 16.57 -11.43 -6.40
C ASP A 30 17.39 -10.12 -6.52
N ILE A 31 18.63 -10.18 -6.02
CA ILE A 31 19.63 -9.08 -5.99
C ILE A 31 20.56 -9.12 -7.23
N SER A 32 20.38 -10.11 -8.11
CA SER A 32 21.30 -10.45 -9.20
C SER A 32 21.27 -9.45 -10.37
N SER A 33 20.19 -8.67 -10.53
CA SER A 33 19.91 -7.90 -11.74
C SER A 33 19.62 -6.40 -11.51
N LEU A 34 19.56 -5.92 -10.27
CA LEU A 34 19.06 -4.57 -9.96
C LEU A 34 20.16 -3.49 -9.96
N THR A 35 20.05 -2.57 -10.92
CA THR A 35 20.38 -1.15 -10.72
C THR A 35 19.60 -0.65 -9.50
N ALA A 36 20.21 0.18 -8.63
CA ALA A 36 19.68 0.63 -7.33
C ALA A 36 18.13 0.66 -7.18
N GLY A 37 17.63 0.26 -6.01
CA GLY A 37 16.19 0.24 -5.68
C GLY A 37 15.86 0.95 -4.37
N LEU A 38 14.56 1.16 -4.14
CA LEU A 38 14.01 1.78 -2.93
C LEU A 38 12.85 0.93 -2.39
N TRP A 39 12.85 0.66 -1.09
CA TRP A 39 11.81 -0.11 -0.42
C TRP A 39 11.28 0.63 0.83
N PHE A 40 9.99 0.51 1.07
CA PHE A 40 9.33 0.94 2.29
C PHE A 40 8.99 -0.27 3.15
N LEU A 41 9.39 -0.24 4.43
CA LEU A 41 9.17 -1.32 5.39
C LEU A 41 7.98 -0.98 6.30
N HIS A 42 6.97 -1.84 6.34
CA HIS A 42 5.72 -1.65 7.08
C HIS A 42 5.79 -2.28 8.48
N CYS A 43 6.77 -1.87 9.28
CA CYS A 43 6.98 -2.45 10.61
C CYS A 43 6.38 -1.53 11.68
N LYS A 44 5.50 -2.06 12.53
CA LYS A 44 4.97 -1.32 13.69
C LYS A 44 5.99 -1.36 14.81
N GLY A 45 6.66 -0.23 15.06
CA GLY A 45 7.43 0.05 16.29
C GLY A 45 8.59 -0.91 16.55
N VAL A 46 9.81 -0.37 16.65
CA VAL A 46 11.03 -1.13 16.99
C VAL A 46 11.04 -1.50 18.49
N SER A 47 9.92 -1.95 19.04
CA SER A 47 9.86 -2.61 20.34
C SER A 47 10.07 -4.10 20.11
N GLN A 48 11.30 -4.50 20.39
CA GLN A 48 11.87 -5.84 20.28
C GLN A 48 10.98 -6.96 20.81
N ALA A 49 11.29 -8.14 20.26
CA ALA A 49 10.97 -9.49 20.72
C ALA A 49 9.67 -10.08 20.16
N GLN A 50 9.83 -11.25 19.53
CA GLN A 50 8.80 -12.23 19.16
C GLN A 50 8.12 -12.09 17.79
N HIS A 51 8.84 -12.23 16.67
CA HIS A 51 8.47 -13.21 15.63
C HIS A 51 9.47 -13.26 14.47
N SER A 52 9.71 -14.48 14.00
CA SER A 52 10.60 -14.93 12.92
C SER A 52 10.23 -14.47 11.51
N ASP A 53 9.26 -13.56 11.35
CA ASP A 53 8.68 -13.27 10.05
C ASP A 53 9.21 -11.96 9.47
N PRO A 54 9.63 -11.95 8.19
CA PRO A 54 10.13 -10.75 7.54
C PRO A 54 9.03 -9.68 7.48
N CYS A 55 9.40 -8.45 7.82
CA CYS A 55 8.49 -7.31 7.77
C CYS A 55 7.93 -7.13 6.34
N PRO A 56 6.60 -6.92 6.20
CA PRO A 56 6.02 -6.60 4.90
C PRO A 56 6.69 -5.36 4.31
N HIS A 57 6.95 -5.38 3.00
CA HIS A 57 7.62 -4.29 2.33
C HIS A 57 6.99 -3.98 0.98
N THR A 58 7.15 -2.74 0.55
CA THR A 58 6.72 -2.29 -0.78
C THR A 58 7.92 -1.72 -1.51
N ALA A 59 8.20 -2.22 -2.72
CA ALA A 59 9.26 -1.69 -3.57
C ALA A 59 8.72 -0.57 -4.47
N LEU A 60 9.51 0.49 -4.67
CA LEU A 60 9.25 1.44 -5.73
C LEU A 60 9.54 0.77 -7.08
N ARG A 61 8.47 0.54 -7.87
CA ARG A 61 8.55 -0.12 -9.18
C ARG A 61 8.79 0.82 -10.36
N ARG A 62 9.03 2.11 -10.09
CA ARG A 62 9.31 3.15 -11.09
C ARG A 62 10.78 3.57 -11.01
N ALA A 63 11.26 4.28 -12.03
CA ALA A 63 12.61 4.84 -12.02
C ALA A 63 12.84 5.73 -10.79
N LEU A 64 14.05 5.67 -10.20
CA LEU A 64 14.44 6.44 -9.03
C LEU A 64 14.67 7.92 -9.38
N THR A 65 13.58 8.65 -9.63
CA THR A 65 13.57 10.10 -9.77
C THR A 65 13.04 10.74 -8.49
N THR A 66 13.45 11.98 -8.20
CA THR A 66 12.94 12.73 -7.02
C THR A 66 11.41 12.75 -6.98
N LEU A 67 10.77 12.97 -8.14
CA LEU A 67 9.31 12.96 -8.25
C LEU A 67 8.71 11.61 -7.88
N HIS A 68 9.23 10.51 -8.43
CA HIS A 68 8.70 9.17 -8.13
C HIS A 68 8.94 8.75 -6.67
N ILE A 69 10.07 9.15 -6.09
CA ILE A 69 10.36 8.91 -4.67
C ILE A 69 9.36 9.67 -3.79
N TYR A 70 9.10 10.94 -4.09
CA TYR A 70 8.13 11.75 -3.36
C TYR A 70 6.71 11.19 -3.47
N THR A 71 6.24 10.89 -4.69
CA THR A 71 4.92 10.27 -4.91
C THR A 71 4.82 8.91 -4.20
N PHE A 72 5.88 8.09 -4.25
CA PHE A 72 5.92 6.80 -3.55
C PHE A 72 5.73 6.95 -2.04
N LEU A 73 6.42 7.91 -1.44
CA LEU A 73 6.28 8.22 -0.01
C LEU A 73 4.86 8.63 0.37
N GLN A 74 4.26 9.53 -0.42
CA GLN A 74 2.87 9.94 -0.21
C GLN A 74 1.89 8.75 -0.29
N LEU A 75 2.15 7.79 -1.20
CA LEU A 75 1.35 6.57 -1.29
C LEU A 75 1.55 5.64 -0.09
N MET A 76 2.72 5.65 0.55
CA MET A 76 2.95 4.86 1.77
C MET A 76 2.27 5.47 3.00
N GLU A 77 1.98 6.77 2.98
CA GLU A 77 1.20 7.46 4.02
C GLU A 77 -0.32 7.36 3.79
N ALA A 78 -0.74 7.06 2.57
CA ALA A 78 -2.16 6.87 2.24
C ALA A 78 -2.77 5.67 2.99
N PRO A 79 -4.10 5.71 3.29
CA PRO A 79 -4.81 4.57 3.85
C PRO A 79 -4.63 3.31 2.98
N LEU A 80 -4.53 2.14 3.63
CA LEU A 80 -4.43 0.86 2.91
C LEU A 80 -5.71 0.57 2.10
N VAL A 81 -6.87 0.83 2.69
CA VAL A 81 -8.18 0.73 2.03
C VAL A 81 -8.95 2.00 2.35
N SER A 82 -9.52 2.65 1.34
CA SER A 82 -10.51 3.70 1.52
C SER A 82 -11.91 3.09 1.49
N GLU A 83 -12.81 3.52 2.37
CA GLU A 83 -14.20 3.07 2.36
C GLU A 83 -15.12 4.23 1.97
N ALA A 84 -16.13 3.96 1.16
CA ALA A 84 -17.08 4.97 0.71
C ALA A 84 -18.47 4.35 0.49
N SER A 85 -19.51 5.19 0.52
CA SER A 85 -20.91 4.81 0.24
C SER A 85 -21.51 5.69 -0.86
N VAL A 86 -20.65 6.21 -1.73
CA VAL A 86 -21.01 7.07 -2.87
C VAL A 86 -20.63 6.38 -4.18
N GLU A 87 -21.10 6.91 -5.30
CA GLU A 87 -20.72 6.40 -6.62
C GLU A 87 -19.21 6.56 -6.89
N PRO A 88 -18.58 5.65 -7.66
CA PRO A 88 -17.14 5.70 -7.96
C PRO A 88 -16.67 7.04 -8.54
N SER A 89 -17.52 7.76 -9.29
CA SER A 89 -17.22 9.07 -9.87
C SER A 89 -17.07 10.18 -8.83
N GLU A 90 -17.63 10.00 -7.63
CA GLU A 90 -17.61 10.99 -6.55
C GLU A 90 -16.51 10.70 -5.53
N VAL A 91 -15.81 9.57 -5.66
CA VAL A 91 -14.74 9.17 -4.74
C VAL A 91 -13.52 10.06 -4.93
N ASN A 92 -13.21 10.84 -3.90
CA ASN A 92 -12.01 11.67 -3.84
C ASN A 92 -11.00 11.11 -2.83
N VAL A 93 -9.91 10.54 -3.33
CA VAL A 93 -8.84 9.94 -2.51
C VAL A 93 -7.47 10.41 -3.00
N VAL A 94 -6.46 10.32 -2.13
CA VAL A 94 -5.06 10.71 -2.43
C VAL A 94 -4.58 10.12 -3.74
N HIS A 95 -4.89 8.86 -4.01
CA HIS A 95 -4.53 8.15 -5.24
C HIS A 95 -5.02 8.86 -6.52
N SER A 96 -6.21 9.47 -6.51
CA SER A 96 -6.75 10.23 -7.64
C SER A 96 -5.87 11.44 -7.98
N HIS A 97 -5.41 12.17 -6.95
CA HIS A 97 -4.54 13.34 -7.12
C HIS A 97 -3.13 12.96 -7.57
N LEU A 98 -2.65 11.78 -7.18
CA LEU A 98 -1.32 11.26 -7.52
C LEU A 98 -1.28 10.52 -8.87
N GLN A 99 -2.35 10.56 -9.66
CA GLN A 99 -2.48 9.86 -10.94
C GLN A 99 -2.20 8.35 -10.81
N VAL A 100 -2.62 7.77 -9.69
CA VAL A 100 -2.55 6.33 -9.42
C VAL A 100 -3.91 5.71 -9.73
N PRO A 101 -3.97 4.62 -10.50
CA PRO A 101 -5.25 3.98 -10.83
C PRO A 101 -5.98 3.53 -9.57
N LEU A 102 -7.31 3.53 -9.63
CA LEU A 102 -8.19 3.05 -8.57
C LEU A 102 -8.77 1.68 -8.91
N LEU A 103 -8.88 0.82 -7.89
CA LEU A 103 -9.65 -0.43 -7.94
C LEU A 103 -10.79 -0.34 -6.94
N PHE A 104 -12.01 -0.46 -7.46
CA PHE A 104 -13.23 -0.42 -6.67
C PHE A 104 -13.73 -1.84 -6.40
N LEU A 105 -13.91 -2.18 -5.14
CA LEU A 105 -14.61 -3.38 -4.69
C LEU A 105 -15.98 -2.97 -4.18
N PHE A 106 -17.03 -3.63 -4.65
CA PHE A 106 -18.37 -3.37 -4.18
C PHE A 106 -18.77 -4.42 -3.16
N SER A 107 -19.03 -3.97 -1.94
CA SER A 107 -19.43 -4.84 -0.84
C SER A 107 -20.95 -4.95 -0.75
N GLN A 108 -21.42 -6.13 -0.35
CA GLN A 108 -22.80 -6.31 0.07
C GLN A 108 -22.90 -6.24 1.61
N PRO A 109 -24.02 -5.76 2.17
CA PRO A 109 -24.18 -5.61 3.62
C PRO A 109 -23.89 -6.89 4.41
N HIS A 110 -24.30 -8.04 3.89
CA HIS A 110 -24.12 -9.36 4.50
C HIS A 110 -22.68 -9.89 4.42
N THR A 111 -21.88 -9.41 3.47
CA THR A 111 -20.50 -9.90 3.20
C THR A 111 -19.43 -8.89 3.58
N VAL A 112 -19.80 -7.73 4.14
CA VAL A 112 -18.89 -6.61 4.40
C VAL A 112 -17.63 -6.98 5.17
N ALA A 113 -17.74 -7.89 6.14
CA ALA A 113 -16.58 -8.35 6.89
C ALA A 113 -15.58 -9.13 6.01
N LEU A 114 -16.07 -10.02 5.15
CA LEU A 114 -15.26 -10.82 4.22
C LEU A 114 -14.71 -9.96 3.08
N ASP A 115 -15.51 -9.01 2.58
CA ASP A 115 -15.10 -8.09 1.53
C ASP A 115 -13.99 -7.15 2.02
N ARG A 116 -14.04 -6.69 3.28
CA ARG A 116 -12.95 -5.93 3.91
C ARG A 116 -11.65 -6.71 3.99
N VAL A 117 -11.69 -8.00 4.36
CA VAL A 117 -10.49 -8.85 4.40
C VAL A 117 -9.90 -9.02 2.99
N THR A 118 -10.76 -9.22 1.99
CA THR A 118 -10.36 -9.30 0.58
C THR A 118 -9.73 -7.98 0.13
N ALA A 119 -10.35 -6.85 0.45
CA ALA A 119 -9.87 -5.52 0.15
C ALA A 119 -8.48 -5.27 0.76
N GLN A 120 -8.29 -5.58 2.04
CA GLN A 120 -7.00 -5.45 2.72
C GLN A 120 -5.92 -6.34 2.09
N THR A 121 -6.26 -7.58 1.75
CA THR A 121 -5.34 -8.51 1.11
C THR A 121 -4.87 -7.99 -0.25
N LEU A 122 -5.80 -7.53 -1.09
CA LEU A 122 -5.48 -6.93 -2.38
C LEU A 122 -4.67 -5.65 -2.23
N ALA A 123 -5.05 -4.80 -1.26
CA ALA A 123 -4.35 -3.55 -1.01
C ALA A 123 -2.91 -3.77 -0.60
N TRP A 124 -2.59 -4.78 0.22
CA TRP A 124 -1.21 -5.13 0.54
C TRP A 124 -0.41 -5.57 -0.68
N ARG A 125 -1.01 -6.39 -1.56
CA ARG A 125 -0.36 -6.88 -2.78
C ARG A 125 -0.12 -5.78 -3.81
N LEU A 126 -1.00 -4.79 -3.85
CA LEU A 126 -1.00 -3.71 -4.85
C LEU A 126 -0.54 -2.35 -4.29
N ARG A 127 -0.07 -2.30 -3.04
CA ARG A 127 0.35 -1.04 -2.39
C ARG A 127 1.41 -0.34 -3.23
N GLY A 128 1.25 0.99 -3.39
CA GLY A 128 2.14 1.81 -4.22
C GLY A 128 1.90 1.72 -5.72
N GLN A 129 0.95 0.90 -6.18
CA GLN A 129 0.60 0.76 -7.61
C GLN A 129 -0.86 1.13 -7.90
N VAL A 130 -1.78 0.81 -6.99
CA VAL A 130 -3.22 1.01 -7.16
C VAL A 130 -3.81 1.47 -5.83
N GLY A 131 -4.73 2.44 -5.87
CA GLY A 131 -5.56 2.82 -4.72
C GLY A 131 -6.78 1.92 -4.62
N LEU A 132 -7.01 1.32 -3.46
CA LEU A 132 -8.11 0.38 -3.27
C LEU A 132 -9.25 1.03 -2.48
N VAL A 133 -10.45 0.98 -3.05
CA VAL A 133 -11.66 1.58 -2.47
C VAL A 133 -12.74 0.52 -2.32
N LEU A 134 -13.24 0.34 -1.11
CA LEU A 134 -14.39 -0.51 -0.81
C LEU A 134 -15.66 0.35 -0.79
N ILE A 135 -16.56 0.12 -1.75
CA ILE A 135 -17.85 0.79 -1.88
C ILE A 135 -18.90 -0.05 -1.16
N HIS A 136 -19.54 0.52 -0.15
CA HIS A 136 -20.67 -0.09 0.55
C HIS A 136 -21.95 0.18 -0.23
N ARG A 137 -22.55 -0.88 -0.78
CA ARG A 137 -23.88 -0.75 -1.39
C ARG A 137 -24.95 -0.75 -0.31
N SER A 138 -25.79 0.28 -0.29
CA SER A 138 -27.06 0.22 0.42
C SER A 138 -28.01 -0.71 -0.32
N VAL A 139 -28.82 -1.47 0.41
CA VAL A 139 -30.00 -2.11 -0.17
C VAL A 139 -30.99 -0.97 -0.48
N PRO A 140 -31.45 -0.78 -1.72
CA PRO A 140 -32.56 0.12 -1.96
C PRO A 140 -33.73 -0.37 -1.09
N ALA A 141 -34.28 0.51 -0.26
CA ALA A 141 -35.47 0.17 0.50
C ALA A 141 -36.56 -0.27 -0.49
N GLU A 142 -36.87 -1.56 -0.52
CA GLU A 142 -38.09 -2.02 -1.17
C GLU A 142 -39.23 -1.22 -0.56
N GLY A 143 -40.02 -0.61 -1.45
CA GLY A 143 -40.98 0.43 -1.11
C GLY A 143 -41.80 0.12 0.13
N SER A 144 -41.65 0.96 1.15
CA SER A 144 -42.74 1.25 2.08
C SER A 144 -43.92 1.74 1.24
N GLY A 145 -44.91 0.86 1.05
CA GLY A 145 -46.00 1.06 0.11
C GLY A 145 -47.02 2.11 0.50
N GLY A 146 -47.80 2.51 -0.52
CA GLY A 146 -49.19 3.01 -0.45
C GLY A 146 -49.40 4.38 0.21
N PRO A 147 -50.45 5.13 -0.18
CA PRO A 147 -51.66 4.70 -0.88
C PRO A 147 -51.66 4.97 -2.40
#